data_AF-A0A7J9ZRY4-F1
#
_entry.id   AF-A0A7J9ZRY4-F1
#
_cell.length_a   1.000
_cell.length_b   1.000
_cell.length_c   1.000
_cell.angle_alpha   90.00
_cell.angle_beta   90.00
_cell.angle_gamma   90.00
#
_symmetry.space_group_name_H-M   'P 1'
#
loop_
_entity.id
_entity.type
_entity.pdbx_description
1 polymer ?
#
loop_
_entity_poly.entity_id
_entity_poly.type
_entity_poly.pdbx_seq_one_letter_code
_entity_poly.pdbx_strand_id
1 'polypeptide(L)'
;MADVVTLITKDHRELEKLFGRLRKERRKRPELLEQMAALFIAHSRAEEEKVYPAVAEEAGERQEMKHSVQEHKEAEDLLRRLRQADPES
;
A
#
# COMPACT_ATOMS: atom_id res chain seq x y z
N MET A 1 7.85 -17.71 -14.48
CA MET A 1 6.79 -17.36 -13.51
C MET A 1 7.44 -16.45 -12.47
N ALA A 2 6.85 -15.29 -12.17
CA ALA A 2 7.32 -14.49 -11.04
C ALA A 2 6.72 -15.07 -9.76
N ASP A 3 7.52 -15.23 -8.71
CA ASP A 3 7.02 -15.65 -7.40
C ASP A 3 6.26 -14.51 -6.70
N VAL A 4 5.55 -14.85 -5.61
CA VAL A 4 4.72 -13.91 -4.85
C VAL A 4 5.54 -12.75 -4.27
N VAL A 5 6.77 -13.02 -3.82
CA VAL A 5 7.67 -12.01 -3.25
C VAL A 5 8.07 -10.99 -4.32
N THR A 6 8.36 -11.46 -5.54
CA THR A 6 8.70 -10.63 -6.69
C THR A 6 7.54 -9.70 -7.06
N LEU A 7 6.30 -10.19 -7.01
CA LEU A 7 5.10 -9.39 -7.31
C LEU A 7 4.87 -8.29 -6.26
N ILE A 8 4.93 -8.64 -4.98
CA ILE A 8 4.75 -7.71 -3.86
C ILE A 8 5.83 -6.64 -3.83
N THR A 9 7.09 -7.05 -4.02
CA THR A 9 8.23 -6.12 -4.09
C THR A 9 8.08 -5.15 -5.25
N LYS A 10 7.50 -5.59 -6.38
CA LYS A 10 7.24 -4.71 -7.52
C LYS A 10 6.18 -3.66 -7.18
N ASP A 11 5.12 -4.04 -6.49
CA ASP A 11 4.08 -3.12 -6.06
C ASP A 11 4.62 -2.09 -5.06
N HIS A 12 5.45 -2.50 -4.09
CA HIS A 12 6.14 -1.58 -3.16
C HIS A 12 6.96 -0.52 -3.91
N ARG A 13 7.78 -0.97 -4.88
CA ARG A 13 8.58 -0.05 -5.71
C ARG A 13 7.72 0.91 -6.53
N GLU A 14 6.54 0.47 -6.96
CA GLU A 14 5.62 1.33 -7.70
C GLU A 14 4.93 2.34 -6.77
N LEU A 15 4.53 1.94 -5.56
CA LEU A 15 4.06 2.85 -4.52
C LEU A 15 5.12 3.92 -4.18
N GLU A 16 6.39 3.54 -4.00
CA GLU A 16 7.49 4.47 -3.75
C GLU A 16 7.65 5.52 -4.87
N LYS A 17 7.54 5.09 -6.14
CA LYS A 17 7.58 6.02 -7.28
C LYS A 17 6.38 6.97 -7.27
N LEU A 18 5.18 6.46 -7.02
CA LEU A 18 3.96 7.28 -6.95
C LEU A 18 4.08 8.32 -5.83
N PHE A 19 4.56 7.94 -4.65
CA PHE A 19 4.89 8.86 -3.57
C PHE A 19 5.90 9.95 -4.00
N GLY A 20 6.98 9.53 -4.66
CA GLY A 20 7.98 10.46 -5.18
C GLY A 20 7.40 11.48 -6.18
N ARG A 21 6.47 11.04 -7.03
CA ARG A 21 5.76 11.90 -7.99
C ARG A 21 4.77 12.83 -7.31
N LEU A 22 4.00 12.35 -6.32
CA LEU A 22 3.05 13.16 -5.53
C LEU A 22 3.71 14.38 -4.88
N ARG A 23 4.96 14.22 -4.41
CA ARG A 23 5.74 15.30 -3.81
C ARG A 23 6.23 16.34 -4.83
N LYS A 24 6.44 15.95 -6.09
CA LYS A 24 7.05 16.78 -7.13
C LYS A 24 6.04 17.41 -8.10
N GLU A 25 4.96 16.70 -8.42
CA GLU A 25 4.02 17.04 -9.48
C GLU A 25 2.69 17.57 -8.93
N ARG A 26 2.66 18.79 -8.35
CA ARG A 26 1.45 19.35 -7.69
C ARG A 26 0.18 19.25 -8.55
N ARG A 27 0.28 19.66 -9.83
CA ARG A 27 -0.84 19.63 -10.79
C ARG A 27 -1.39 18.23 -11.08
N LYS A 28 -0.61 17.16 -10.85
CA LYS A 28 -1.03 15.78 -11.06
C LYS A 28 -1.38 15.06 -9.76
N ARG A 29 -1.33 15.73 -8.61
CA ARG A 29 -1.63 15.12 -7.31
C ARG A 29 -2.96 14.38 -7.29
N PRO A 30 -4.08 14.91 -7.82
CA PRO A 30 -5.34 14.17 -7.83
C PRO A 30 -5.24 12.82 -8.57
N GLU A 31 -4.69 12.81 -9.78
CA GLU A 31 -4.53 11.60 -10.59
C GLU A 31 -3.57 10.58 -9.94
N LEU A 32 -2.46 11.07 -9.38
CA LEU A 32 -1.46 10.25 -8.71
C LEU A 32 -1.99 9.66 -7.40
N LEU A 33 -2.84 10.40 -6.67
CA LEU A 33 -3.49 9.92 -5.46
C LEU A 33 -4.47 8.79 -5.76
N GLU A 34 -5.24 8.90 -6.85
CA GLU A 34 -6.14 7.81 -7.27
C GLU A 34 -5.36 6.56 -7.66
N GLN A 35 -4.26 6.70 -8.42
CA GLN A 35 -3.40 5.57 -8.77
C GLN A 35 -2.78 4.91 -7.54
N MET A 36 -2.27 5.73 -6.61
CA MET A 36 -1.67 5.24 -5.37
C MET A 36 -2.69 4.53 -4.49
N ALA A 37 -3.89 5.09 -4.33
CA ALA A 37 -4.95 4.49 -3.54
C ALA A 37 -5.39 3.14 -4.13
N ALA A 38 -5.58 3.07 -5.45
CA ALA A 38 -5.96 1.83 -6.12
C ALA A 38 -4.90 0.74 -5.95
N LEU A 39 -3.62 1.07 -6.16
CA LEU A 39 -2.51 0.14 -5.98
C LEU A 39 -2.37 -0.31 -4.53
N PHE A 40 -2.40 0.63 -3.58
CA PHE A 40 -2.25 0.33 -2.16
C PHE A 40 -3.34 -0.61 -1.64
N ILE A 41 -4.61 -0.36 -1.99
CA ILE A 41 -5.74 -1.21 -1.57
C ILE A 41 -5.65 -2.61 -2.18
N ALA A 42 -5.27 -2.71 -3.45
CA ALA A 42 -5.11 -4.02 -4.10
C ALA A 42 -3.95 -4.81 -3.46
N HIS A 43 -2.85 -4.12 -3.18
CA HIS A 43 -1.67 -4.67 -2.56
C HIS A 43 -1.92 -5.17 -1.14
N SER A 44 -2.50 -4.33 -0.27
CA SER A 44 -2.77 -4.67 1.12
C SER A 44 -3.68 -5.89 1.23
N ARG A 45 -4.73 -5.96 0.43
CA ARG A 45 -5.63 -7.12 0.37
C ARG A 45 -4.92 -8.39 -0.09
N ALA A 46 -4.04 -8.29 -1.09
CA ALA A 46 -3.29 -9.46 -1.57
C ALA A 46 -2.37 -10.01 -0.48
N GLU A 47 -1.69 -9.14 0.27
CA GLU A 47 -0.84 -9.55 1.40
C GLU A 47 -1.66 -10.19 2.53
N GLU A 48 -2.76 -9.55 2.92
CA GLU A 48 -3.63 -10.02 4.00
C GLU A 48 -4.31 -11.36 3.68
N GLU A 49 -4.69 -11.59 2.43
CA GLU A 49 -5.37 -12.81 2.00
C GLU A 49 -4.42 -13.99 1.72
N LYS A 50 -3.19 -13.73 1.28
CA LYS A 50 -2.29 -14.76 0.75
C LYS A 50 -0.95 -14.88 1.48
N VAL A 51 -0.36 -13.76 1.87
CA VAL A 51 1.02 -13.72 2.35
C VAL A 51 1.05 -13.90 3.86
N TYR A 52 0.30 -13.06 4.57
CA TYR A 52 0.28 -13.09 6.01
C TYR A 52 -0.15 -14.45 6.56
N PRO A 53 -1.22 -15.12 6.06
CA PRO A 53 -1.57 -16.46 6.53
C PRO A 53 -0.43 -17.47 6.38
N ALA A 54 0.28 -17.46 5.23
CA ALA A 54 1.41 -18.34 4.98
C ALA A 54 2.58 -18.06 5.94
N VAL A 55 2.86 -16.78 6.22
CA VAL A 55 3.89 -16.37 7.19
C VAL A 55 3.50 -16.79 8.61
N ALA A 56 2.23 -16.67 9.02
CA ALA A 56 1.80 -17.12 10.35
C ALA A 56 1.85 -18.64 10.53
N GLU A 57 1.60 -19.40 9.47
CA GLU A 57 1.70 -20.86 9.49
C GLU A 57 3.16 -21.32 9.59
N GLU A 58 4.06 -20.72 8.83
CA GLU A 58 5.47 -21.15 8.75
C GLU A 58 6.35 -20.54 9.85
N ALA A 59 6.20 -19.24 10.15
CA ALA A 59 7.07 -18.50 11.06
C ALA A 59 6.47 -18.28 12.47
N GLY A 60 5.17 -18.56 12.67
CA GLY A 60 4.49 -18.39 13.96
C GLY A 60 4.25 -16.93 14.38
N GLU A 61 4.48 -15.97 13.49
CA GLU A 61 4.45 -14.52 13.77
C GLU A 61 3.04 -13.91 13.75
N ARG A 62 2.10 -14.50 14.50
CA ARG A 62 0.68 -14.06 14.50
C ARG A 62 0.45 -12.65 15.04
N GLN A 63 1.34 -12.13 15.89
CA GLN A 63 1.21 -10.76 16.41
C GLN A 63 1.67 -9.72 15.41
N GLU A 64 2.79 -9.96 14.73
CA GLU A 64 3.28 -9.08 13.66
C GLU A 64 2.23 -8.92 12.56
N MET A 65 1.57 -10.01 12.16
CA MET A 65 0.43 -9.94 11.24
C MET A 65 -0.68 -8.97 11.67
N LYS A 66 -1.09 -9.02 12.94
CA LYS A 66 -2.16 -8.16 13.44
C LYS A 66 -1.73 -6.69 13.41
N HIS A 67 -0.47 -6.43 13.72
CA HIS A 67 0.11 -5.10 13.60
C HIS A 67 0.13 -4.66 12.12
N SER A 68 0.59 -5.49 11.19
CA SER A 68 0.63 -5.15 9.76
C SER A 68 -0.76 -4.86 9.18
N VAL A 69 -1.79 -5.63 9.54
CA VAL A 69 -3.19 -5.35 9.15
C VAL A 69 -3.67 -4.01 9.71
N GLN A 70 -3.30 -3.70 10.96
CA GLN A 70 -3.66 -2.44 11.58
C GLN A 70 -2.95 -1.25 10.90
N GLU A 71 -1.67 -1.41 10.56
CA GLU A 71 -0.90 -0.41 9.81
C GLU A 71 -1.48 -0.17 8.41
N HIS A 72 -1.92 -1.22 7.71
CA HIS A 72 -2.62 -1.06 6.43
C HIS A 72 -3.89 -0.24 6.55
N LYS A 73 -4.68 -0.50 7.59
CA LYS A 73 -5.91 0.25 7.85
C LYS A 73 -5.62 1.72 8.15
N GLU A 74 -4.59 2.00 8.94
CA GLU A 74 -4.16 3.37 9.23
C GLU A 74 -3.69 4.10 7.98
N ALA A 75 -2.93 3.44 7.12
CA ALA A 75 -2.49 3.98 5.85
C ALA A 75 -3.67 4.23 4.88
N GLU A 76 -4.68 3.35 4.83
CA GLU A 76 -5.89 3.58 4.04
C GLU A 76 -6.68 4.81 4.55
N ASP A 77 -6.82 4.94 5.87
CA ASP A 77 -7.49 6.10 6.48
C ASP A 77 -6.73 7.40 6.19
N LEU A 78 -5.39 7.38 6.23
CA LEU A 78 -4.55 8.51 5.83
C LEU A 78 -4.72 8.84 4.35
N LEU A 79 -4.74 7.84 3.46
CA LEU A 79 -5.00 8.04 2.03
C LEU A 79 -6.37 8.66 1.78
N ARG A 80 -7.40 8.21 2.49
CA ARG A 80 -8.75 8.77 2.40
C ARG A 80 -8.78 10.24 2.81
N ARG A 81 -8.09 10.61 3.89
CA ARG A 81 -7.94 12.01 4.33
C ARG A 81 -7.17 12.84 3.31
N LEU A 82 -6.08 12.30 2.77
CA LEU A 82 -5.25 12.97 1.77
C LEU A 82 -6.03 13.26 0.47
N ARG A 83 -6.92 12.35 0.05
CA ARG A 83 -7.82 12.56 -1.11
C ARG A 83 -8.85 13.68 -0.90
N GLN A 84 -9.14 14.04 0.35
CA GLN A 84 -10.06 15.14 0.70
C GLN A 84 -9.32 16.45 0.98
N ALA A 85 -7.98 16.40 1.08
CA ALA A 85 -7.16 17.57 1.32
C ALA A 85 -7.04 18.43 0.04
N ASP A 86 -6.75 19.72 0.24
CA ASP A 86 -6.48 20.63 -0.88
C ASP A 86 -5.22 20.14 -1.65
N PRO A 87 -5.35 19.79 -2.94
CA PRO A 87 -4.22 19.33 -3.74
C PRO A 87 -3.14 20.40 -3.95
N GLU A 88 -3.45 21.68 -3.74
CA GLU A 88 -2.52 22.81 -3.87
C GLU A 88 -1.91 23.26 -2.53
N SER A 89 -2.24 22.59 -1.42
CA SER A 89 -1.60 22.75 -0.10
C SER A 89 -0.09 22.44 -0.13
#